data_AF-A0A6V7QCW3-F1
#
_entry.id   AF-A0A6V7QCW3-F1
#
_cell.length_a   1.000
_cell.length_b   1.000
_cell.length_c   1.000
_cell.angle_alpha   90.00
_cell.angle_beta   90.00
_cell.angle_gamma   90.00
#
_symmetry.space_group_name_H-M   'P 1'
#
loop_
_entity.id
_entity.type
_entity.pdbx_description
1 polymer ?
#
loop_
_entity_poly.entity_id
_entity_poly.type
_entity_poly.pdbx_seq_one_letter_code
_entity_poly.pdbx_strand_id
1 'polypeptide(L)'
;MDESEALVSAMTEIQSTAQQWPDRTRPIIRRVHYLLRSIEKGDQYFNPEVVAIGPYHRHDPQVQPAEAIKKAVALDFCKSSRRSVREFYKVVRDVTPLARLCYADRFDDISDKEFADMMFFDGCFLLQFIVTATGYIPASLSVERWMSSFNLDRVFRDVMLLENQLPWVVLEALMSFRWVPIDLFLQKIVAKIDMTAGLLPPYDEGGSHRDNDRSPCHLLELVREKFLGPQVQRGDDIVTHISIFTSAIDLAEVGVRICASDTFRFRNFSFRRGPLYGWLSLPPIVLTTYNRIVLSNLVAFEMCPGVASESSVGSYLSLLVALISREEDVKELRSKKILYGGLSDQQSLSFFKSLSPYLMTGNDYMSLLQHLNDYHRRRKVRVFIHKIVYNNFNFLLAATSVVLFLITILQTIFTIYPRK
;
A
#
# COMPACT_ATOMS: atom_id res chain seq x y z
N MET A 1 -25.34 42.35 15.84
CA MET A 1 -25.09 41.36 14.77
C MET A 1 -24.99 40.03 15.49
N ASP A 2 -26.02 39.21 15.31
CA ASP A 2 -26.31 38.06 16.17
C ASP A 2 -25.23 36.99 15.97
N GLU A 3 -24.65 36.44 17.04
CA GLU A 3 -23.57 35.43 16.95
C GLU A 3 -24.03 34.21 16.13
N SER A 4 -25.33 33.93 16.14
CA SER A 4 -25.97 32.90 15.32
C SER A 4 -25.91 33.21 13.82
N GLU A 5 -26.09 34.46 13.40
CA GLU A 5 -26.02 34.86 11.99
C GLU A 5 -24.58 34.82 11.47
N ALA A 6 -23.61 35.19 12.30
CA ALA A 6 -22.19 35.09 11.97
C ALA A 6 -21.75 33.62 11.79
N LEU A 7 -22.24 32.72 12.64
CA LEU A 7 -22.00 31.28 12.54
C LEU A 7 -22.62 30.68 11.28
N VAL A 8 -23.88 31.01 10.98
CA VAL A 8 -24.57 30.52 9.77
C VAL A 8 -23.90 31.06 8.50
N SER A 9 -23.48 32.33 8.48
CA SER A 9 -22.73 32.92 7.36
C SER A 9 -21.40 32.20 7.16
N ALA A 10 -20.63 31.96 8.22
CA ALA A 10 -19.36 31.23 8.15
C ALA A 10 -19.55 29.78 7.67
N MET A 11 -20.59 29.09 8.15
CA MET A 11 -20.92 27.73 7.69
C MET A 11 -21.31 27.68 6.21
N THR A 12 -22.06 28.67 5.75
CA THR A 12 -22.49 28.75 4.35
C THR A 12 -21.32 29.07 3.43
N GLU A 13 -20.40 29.94 3.86
CA GLU A 13 -19.18 30.30 3.13
C GLU A 13 -18.18 29.13 3.08
N ILE A 14 -18.08 28.33 4.15
CA ILE A 14 -17.32 27.07 4.17
C ILE A 14 -17.94 26.05 3.20
N GLN A 15 -19.26 25.90 3.19
CA GLN A 15 -19.95 24.98 2.27
C GLN A 15 -19.81 25.41 0.81
N SER A 16 -19.93 26.70 0.48
CA SER A 16 -19.75 27.20 -0.88
C SER A 16 -18.30 27.06 -1.36
N THR A 17 -17.33 27.29 -0.46
CA THR A 17 -15.90 27.10 -0.75
C THR A 17 -15.58 25.62 -0.97
N ALA A 18 -16.14 24.72 -0.16
CA ALA A 18 -15.96 23.27 -0.30
C ALA A 18 -16.62 22.69 -1.58
N GLN A 19 -17.71 23.31 -2.08
CA GLN A 19 -18.37 22.92 -3.33
C GLN A 19 -17.65 23.42 -4.59
N GLN A 20 -16.84 24.49 -4.48
CA GLN A 20 -16.11 25.07 -5.61
C GLN A 20 -14.74 24.44 -5.86
N TRP A 21 -14.26 23.59 -4.96
CA TRP A 21 -12.99 22.89 -5.12
C TRP A 21 -13.08 21.91 -6.29
N PRO A 22 -12.30 22.10 -7.39
CA PRO A 22 -12.06 21.01 -8.33
C PRO A 22 -11.67 19.77 -7.54
N ASP A 23 -12.04 18.58 -8.00
CA ASP A 23 -11.73 17.31 -7.32
C ASP A 23 -10.22 17.19 -6.98
N ARG A 24 -9.36 17.89 -7.74
CA ARG A 24 -7.90 18.05 -7.55
C ARG A 24 -7.43 19.00 -6.42
N THR A 25 -8.34 19.68 -5.72
CA THR A 25 -8.04 20.72 -4.70
C THR A 25 -8.49 20.34 -3.30
N ARG A 26 -8.91 19.09 -3.09
CA ARG A 26 -9.03 18.55 -1.73
C ARG A 26 -7.63 18.52 -1.12
N PRO A 27 -7.42 19.06 0.09
CA PRO A 27 -6.12 19.03 0.72
C PRO A 27 -5.80 17.60 1.13
N ILE A 28 -5.08 16.88 0.30
CA ILE A 28 -4.77 15.46 0.54
C ILE A 28 -3.35 15.25 1.08
N ILE A 29 -2.46 16.25 0.95
CA ILE A 29 -1.14 16.20 1.58
C ILE A 29 -1.25 16.79 2.98
N ARG A 30 -1.15 15.93 3.98
CA ARG A 30 -1.40 16.29 5.38
C ARG A 30 -0.49 15.56 6.34
N ARG A 31 -0.43 16.06 7.57
CA ARG A 31 0.19 15.34 8.67
C ARG A 31 -0.52 14.02 8.91
N VAL A 32 0.27 12.99 9.18
CA VAL A 32 -0.20 11.67 9.62
C VAL A 32 -0.97 11.85 10.92
N HIS A 33 -2.12 11.19 11.02
CA HIS A 33 -2.95 11.26 12.21
C HIS A 33 -2.16 10.89 13.46
N TYR A 34 -2.26 11.70 14.53
CA TYR A 34 -1.38 11.58 15.70
C TYR A 34 -1.42 10.18 16.33
N LEU A 35 -2.59 9.53 16.38
CA LEU A 35 -2.70 8.15 16.89
C LEU A 35 -1.89 7.15 16.08
N LEU A 36 -1.91 7.24 14.74
CA LEU A 36 -1.10 6.37 13.88
C LEU A 36 0.39 6.69 14.04
N ARG A 37 0.75 7.96 14.27
CA ARG A 37 2.14 8.34 14.58
C ARG A 37 2.63 7.79 15.93
N SER A 38 1.73 7.55 16.88
CA SER A 38 2.06 7.03 18.22
C SER A 38 2.24 5.50 18.29
N ILE A 39 2.16 4.78 17.16
CA ILE A 39 2.48 3.34 17.16
C ILE A 39 3.94 3.08 17.50
N GLU A 40 4.24 1.85 17.90
CA GLU A 40 5.63 1.43 18.15
C GLU A 40 6.50 1.75 16.91
N LYS A 41 7.57 2.52 17.12
CA LYS A 41 8.49 3.00 16.07
C LYS A 41 7.84 3.93 15.03
N GLY A 42 6.77 4.63 15.37
CA GLY A 42 6.10 5.58 14.48
C GLY A 42 7.02 6.60 13.81
N ASP A 43 8.00 7.16 14.54
CA ASP A 43 8.99 8.08 13.95
C ASP A 43 9.78 7.46 12.80
N GLN A 44 10.07 6.16 12.85
CA GLN A 44 10.74 5.43 11.77
C GLN A 44 9.86 5.26 10.53
N TYR A 45 8.54 5.32 10.69
CA TYR A 45 7.57 5.18 9.60
C TYR A 45 7.18 6.50 8.96
N PHE A 46 7.28 7.62 9.68
CA PHE A 46 6.66 8.88 9.23
C PHE A 46 7.63 10.07 9.13
N ASN A 47 8.83 10.02 9.72
CA ASN A 47 9.77 11.15 9.64
C ASN A 47 10.81 10.91 8.52
N PRO A 48 11.15 11.89 7.67
CA PRO A 48 12.21 11.73 6.68
C PRO A 48 13.58 11.51 7.37
N GLU A 49 14.46 10.76 6.72
CA GLU A 49 15.78 10.44 7.26
C GLU A 49 16.88 11.35 6.71
N VAL A 50 16.78 11.73 5.43
CA VAL A 50 17.83 12.45 4.71
C VAL A 50 17.32 13.66 3.94
N VAL A 51 16.06 13.68 3.51
CA VAL A 51 15.53 14.78 2.70
C VAL A 51 14.07 15.10 3.02
N ALA A 52 13.81 16.35 3.42
CA ALA A 52 12.47 16.91 3.41
C ALA A 52 12.06 17.23 1.97
N ILE A 53 10.79 17.08 1.64
CA ILE A 53 10.18 17.43 0.37
C ILE A 53 8.85 18.08 0.71
N GLY A 54 8.72 19.35 0.34
CA GLY A 54 7.61 20.18 0.75
C GLY A 54 7.77 20.71 2.18
N PRO A 55 6.71 21.33 2.72
CA PRO A 55 6.82 22.23 3.87
C PRO A 55 6.86 21.56 5.24
N TYR A 56 6.29 20.36 5.41
CA TYR A 56 6.05 19.77 6.74
C TYR A 56 7.31 19.51 7.57
N HIS A 57 8.41 19.13 6.91
CA HIS A 57 9.68 18.80 7.55
C HIS A 57 10.78 19.84 7.30
N ARG A 58 10.43 21.01 6.75
CA ARG A 58 11.39 22.04 6.37
C ARG A 58 12.27 22.53 7.53
N HIS A 59 11.78 22.46 8.77
CA HIS A 59 12.52 22.95 9.94
C HIS A 59 13.27 21.85 10.68
N ASP A 60 13.22 20.61 10.20
CA ASP A 60 13.91 19.50 10.84
C ASP A 60 15.43 19.62 10.60
N PRO A 61 16.25 19.75 11.66
CA PRO A 61 17.71 19.83 11.56
C PRO A 61 18.36 18.63 10.87
N GLN A 62 17.75 17.44 10.97
CA GLN A 62 18.30 16.20 10.43
C GLN A 62 18.37 16.21 8.90
N VAL A 63 17.41 16.89 8.26
CA VAL A 63 17.27 16.93 6.79
C VAL A 63 17.74 18.24 6.17
N GLN A 64 18.09 19.26 6.97
CA GLN A 64 18.69 20.50 6.49
C GLN A 64 19.90 20.32 5.57
N PRO A 65 20.81 19.34 5.82
CA PRO A 65 21.96 19.14 4.95
C PRO A 65 21.57 18.90 3.47
N ALA A 66 20.36 18.42 3.20
CA ALA A 66 19.89 18.18 1.84
C ALA A 66 19.55 19.48 1.07
N GLU A 67 19.30 20.61 1.73
CA GLU A 67 18.92 21.87 1.06
C GLU A 67 19.99 22.38 0.09
N ALA A 68 21.26 22.20 0.43
CA ALA A 68 22.37 22.56 -0.44
C ALA A 68 22.42 21.70 -1.71
N ILE A 69 22.20 20.39 -1.58
CA ILE A 69 22.22 19.49 -2.75
C ILE A 69 21.00 19.70 -3.64
N LYS A 70 19.82 19.99 -3.09
CA LYS A 70 18.60 20.27 -3.89
C LYS A 70 18.82 21.41 -4.86
N LYS A 71 19.50 22.48 -4.44
CA LYS A 71 19.85 23.62 -5.31
C LYS A 71 20.80 23.21 -6.44
N ALA A 72 21.82 22.42 -6.13
CA ALA A 72 22.74 21.90 -7.14
C ALA A 72 22.02 20.98 -8.13
N VAL A 73 21.15 20.11 -7.62
CA VAL A 73 20.30 19.21 -8.41
C VAL A 73 19.34 19.97 -9.31
N ALA A 74 18.71 21.04 -8.83
CA ALA A 74 17.81 21.86 -9.64
C ALA A 74 18.54 22.54 -10.81
N LEU A 75 19.76 23.03 -10.59
CA LEU A 75 20.59 23.57 -11.66
C LEU A 75 20.90 22.51 -12.72
N ASP A 76 21.28 21.32 -12.27
CA ASP A 76 21.58 20.18 -13.15
C ASP A 76 20.34 19.71 -13.93
N PHE A 77 19.19 19.70 -13.23
CA PHE A 77 17.91 19.34 -13.81
C PHE A 77 17.51 20.29 -14.94
N CYS A 78 17.74 21.59 -14.75
CA CYS A 78 17.45 22.59 -15.77
C CYS A 78 18.46 22.55 -16.93
N LYS A 79 19.76 22.41 -16.65
CA LYS A 79 20.85 22.41 -17.66
C LYS A 79 20.75 21.29 -18.68
N SER A 80 20.17 20.16 -18.29
CA SER A 80 19.92 19.03 -19.19
C SER A 80 18.74 19.23 -20.14
N SER A 81 18.08 20.40 -20.09
CA SER A 81 17.05 20.83 -21.05
C SER A 81 17.55 21.98 -21.93
N ARG A 82 16.78 22.34 -22.97
CA ARG A 82 17.03 23.54 -23.80
C ARG A 82 16.45 24.83 -23.20
N ARG A 83 15.94 24.79 -21.96
CA ARG A 83 15.24 25.89 -21.30
C ARG A 83 16.11 26.51 -20.21
N SER A 84 15.92 27.80 -19.96
CA SER A 84 16.59 28.51 -18.88
C SER A 84 15.99 28.18 -17.51
N VAL A 85 16.79 28.24 -16.44
CA VAL A 85 16.33 28.08 -15.05
C VAL A 85 15.17 29.03 -14.74
N ARG A 86 15.21 30.25 -15.28
CA ARG A 86 14.16 31.27 -15.11
C ARG A 86 12.82 30.83 -15.68
N GLU A 87 12.82 30.14 -16.82
CA GLU A 87 11.59 29.61 -17.41
C GLU A 87 11.00 28.50 -16.54
N PHE A 88 11.82 27.56 -16.03
CA PHE A 88 11.31 26.52 -15.11
C PHE A 88 10.74 27.12 -13.82
N TYR A 89 11.46 28.06 -13.22
CA TYR A 89 10.99 28.73 -12.01
C TYR A 89 9.65 29.45 -12.25
N LYS A 90 9.50 30.09 -13.42
CA LYS A 90 8.25 30.77 -13.79
C LYS A 90 7.07 29.80 -13.82
N VAL A 91 7.18 28.64 -14.48
CA VAL A 91 6.05 27.70 -14.56
C VAL A 91 5.67 27.12 -13.20
N VAL A 92 6.64 26.89 -12.31
CA VAL A 92 6.36 26.44 -10.93
C VAL A 92 5.70 27.54 -10.12
N ARG A 93 6.20 28.78 -10.22
CA ARG A 93 5.60 29.94 -9.54
C ARG A 93 4.16 30.17 -10.01
N ASP A 94 3.88 30.01 -11.29
CA ASP A 94 2.54 30.24 -11.85
C ASP A 94 1.52 29.19 -11.33
N VAL A 95 1.95 27.96 -10.98
CA VAL A 95 1.09 26.93 -10.35
C VAL A 95 1.15 26.89 -8.82
N THR A 96 2.03 27.70 -8.20
CA THR A 96 2.24 27.71 -6.75
C THR A 96 0.98 27.98 -5.93
N PRO A 97 0.07 28.91 -6.30
CA PRO A 97 -1.18 29.10 -5.58
C PRO A 97 -2.04 27.83 -5.52
N LEU A 98 -2.11 27.08 -6.63
CA LEU A 98 -2.83 25.80 -6.68
C LEU A 98 -2.11 24.73 -5.84
N ALA A 99 -0.78 24.68 -5.91
CA ALA A 99 0.02 23.76 -5.11
C ALA A 99 -0.22 23.94 -3.60
N ARG A 100 -0.34 25.20 -3.13
CA ARG A 100 -0.61 25.48 -1.71
C ARG A 100 -1.97 24.93 -1.25
N LEU A 101 -2.99 24.94 -2.11
CA LEU A 101 -4.32 24.39 -1.80
C LEU A 101 -4.35 22.85 -1.66
N CYS A 102 -3.34 22.15 -2.18
CA CYS A 102 -3.25 20.69 -2.05
C CYS A 102 -2.78 20.25 -0.65
N TYR A 103 -2.31 21.18 0.18
CA TYR A 103 -1.90 20.93 1.56
C TYR A 103 -3.02 21.25 2.55
N ALA A 104 -3.14 20.44 3.60
CA ALA A 104 -4.12 20.70 4.67
C ALA A 104 -3.76 21.90 5.56
N ASP A 105 -2.46 22.11 5.79
CA ASP A 105 -1.96 23.25 6.56
C ASP A 105 -1.72 24.46 5.63
N ARG A 106 -2.00 25.68 6.11
CA ARG A 106 -1.90 26.91 5.30
C ARG A 106 -0.46 27.43 5.13
N PHE A 107 0.40 27.12 6.09
CA PHE A 107 1.77 27.63 6.19
C PHE A 107 1.84 29.16 6.11
N ASP A 108 1.08 29.82 6.99
CA ASP A 108 0.97 31.29 7.06
C ASP A 108 2.31 31.97 7.40
N ASP A 109 3.26 31.21 7.97
CA ASP A 109 4.64 31.60 8.25
C ASP A 109 5.55 31.59 7.01
N ILE A 110 5.08 31.06 5.87
CA ILE A 110 5.87 30.93 4.64
C ILE A 110 5.34 31.89 3.57
N SER A 111 6.18 32.84 3.17
CA SER A 111 5.85 33.77 2.08
C SER A 111 5.66 33.03 0.75
N ASP A 112 4.88 33.61 -0.18
CA ASP A 112 4.64 33.00 -1.49
C ASP A 112 5.92 32.76 -2.28
N LYS A 113 6.90 33.64 -2.14
CA LYS A 113 8.21 33.46 -2.76
C LYS A 113 8.94 32.26 -2.16
N GLU A 114 8.98 32.13 -0.83
CA GLU A 114 9.65 31.00 -0.18
C GLU A 114 8.96 29.68 -0.49
N PHE A 115 7.63 29.67 -0.56
CA PHE A 115 6.88 28.49 -0.97
C PHE A 115 7.18 28.13 -2.43
N ALA A 116 7.20 29.10 -3.36
CA ALA A 116 7.55 28.86 -4.75
C ALA A 116 9.00 28.36 -4.91
N ASP A 117 9.94 28.93 -4.16
CA ASP A 117 11.34 28.47 -4.12
C ASP A 117 11.41 27.01 -3.67
N MET A 118 10.69 26.65 -2.61
CA MET A 118 10.60 25.27 -2.10
C MET A 118 10.01 24.32 -3.15
N MET A 119 8.85 24.64 -3.73
CA MET A 119 8.23 23.81 -4.76
C MET A 119 9.17 23.59 -5.96
N PHE A 120 9.92 24.62 -6.35
CA PHE A 120 10.87 24.54 -7.46
C PHE A 120 12.05 23.62 -7.13
N PHE A 121 12.76 23.86 -6.02
CA PHE A 121 13.94 23.06 -5.67
C PHE A 121 13.57 21.61 -5.34
N ASP A 122 12.50 21.40 -4.60
CA ASP A 122 12.05 20.06 -4.19
C ASP A 122 11.49 19.29 -5.39
N GLY A 123 10.75 19.96 -6.28
CA GLY A 123 10.23 19.34 -7.51
C GLY A 123 11.34 18.91 -8.46
N CYS A 124 12.33 19.78 -8.70
CA CYS A 124 13.50 19.40 -9.50
C CYS A 124 14.31 18.29 -8.85
N PHE A 125 14.46 18.32 -7.51
CA PHE A 125 15.15 17.25 -6.78
C PHE A 125 14.45 15.90 -6.95
N LEU A 126 13.14 15.84 -6.72
CA LEU A 126 12.36 14.61 -6.84
C LEU A 126 12.42 14.05 -8.26
N LEU A 127 12.24 14.90 -9.28
CA LEU A 127 12.30 14.47 -10.67
C LEU A 127 13.70 14.02 -11.10
N GLN A 128 14.76 14.69 -10.65
CA GLN A 128 16.12 14.23 -10.91
C GLN A 128 16.43 12.92 -10.18
N PHE A 129 15.95 12.76 -8.94
CA PHE A 129 16.07 11.49 -8.22
C PHE A 129 15.40 10.35 -9.00
N ILE A 130 14.22 10.57 -9.56
CA ILE A 130 13.52 9.58 -10.41
C ILE A 130 14.36 9.19 -11.63
N VAL A 131 14.96 10.17 -12.32
CA VAL A 131 15.86 9.92 -13.46
C VAL A 131 17.09 9.10 -13.04
N THR A 132 17.72 9.45 -11.92
CA THR A 132 18.90 8.74 -11.41
C THR A 132 18.53 7.32 -10.96
N ALA A 133 17.45 7.17 -10.21
CA ALA A 133 16.97 5.90 -9.67
C ALA A 133 16.59 4.91 -10.78
N THR A 134 16.13 5.41 -11.93
CA THR A 134 15.83 4.57 -13.11
C THR A 134 17.07 4.17 -13.90
N GLY A 135 18.18 4.89 -13.76
CA GLY A 135 19.40 4.70 -14.56
C GLY A 135 19.25 5.21 -15.98
N TYR A 136 18.24 6.06 -16.24
CA TYR A 136 17.88 6.49 -17.59
C TYR A 136 18.85 7.54 -18.17
N ILE A 137 19.29 8.51 -17.36
CA ILE A 137 20.27 9.53 -17.76
C ILE A 137 21.28 9.72 -16.62
N PRO A 138 22.60 9.76 -16.91
CA PRO A 138 23.63 10.09 -15.93
C PRO A 138 23.41 11.49 -15.35
N ALA A 139 23.43 11.62 -14.02
CA ALA A 139 23.48 12.92 -13.35
C ALA A 139 24.91 13.50 -13.44
N SER A 140 25.10 14.79 -13.09
CA SER A 140 26.46 15.30 -12.89
C SER A 140 27.18 14.54 -11.77
N LEU A 141 28.51 14.51 -11.84
CA LEU A 141 29.35 13.77 -10.90
C LEU A 141 29.11 14.15 -9.42
N SER A 142 28.78 15.42 -9.13
CA SER A 142 28.48 15.88 -7.77
C SER A 142 27.13 15.34 -7.28
N VAL A 143 26.11 15.32 -8.14
CA VAL A 143 24.80 14.75 -7.85
C VAL A 143 24.88 13.24 -7.72
N GLU A 144 25.60 12.57 -8.62
CA GLU A 144 25.83 11.12 -8.57
C GLU A 144 26.55 10.71 -7.28
N ARG A 145 27.59 11.45 -6.87
CA ARG A 145 28.31 11.18 -5.62
C ARG A 145 27.43 11.34 -4.40
N TRP A 146 26.60 12.37 -4.36
CA TRP A 146 25.65 12.54 -3.25
C TRP A 146 24.56 11.47 -3.27
N MET A 147 24.02 11.15 -4.46
CA MET A 147 23.10 10.05 -4.71
C MET A 147 23.83 8.69 -4.78
N SER A 148 24.80 8.48 -3.89
CA SER A 148 25.40 7.16 -3.66
C SER A 148 24.33 6.12 -3.29
N SER A 149 24.62 4.82 -3.45
CA SER A 149 23.68 3.74 -3.12
C SER A 149 23.09 3.88 -1.71
N PHE A 150 23.89 4.35 -0.74
CA PHE A 150 23.44 4.57 0.64
C PHE A 150 22.36 5.65 0.75
N ASN A 151 22.51 6.76 0.03
CA ASN A 151 21.52 7.83 0.05
C ASN A 151 20.32 7.51 -0.85
N LEU A 152 20.50 6.74 -1.94
CA LEU A 152 19.40 6.37 -2.81
C LEU A 152 18.31 5.59 -2.07
N ASP A 153 18.68 4.60 -1.25
CA ASP A 153 17.68 3.82 -0.50
C ASP A 153 16.94 4.65 0.56
N ARG A 154 17.63 5.62 1.18
CA ARG A 154 17.03 6.56 2.14
C ARG A 154 16.13 7.59 1.46
N VAL A 155 16.53 8.11 0.31
CA VAL A 155 15.67 9.00 -0.49
C VAL A 155 14.46 8.22 -1.01
N PHE A 156 14.62 6.98 -1.47
CA PHE A 156 13.49 6.10 -1.85
C PHE A 156 12.45 5.99 -0.74
N ARG A 157 12.92 5.81 0.50
CA ARG A 157 12.06 5.82 1.68
C ARG A 157 11.38 7.18 1.86
N ASP A 158 12.15 8.25 1.88
CA ASP A 158 11.65 9.60 2.17
C ASP A 158 10.61 10.08 1.16
N VAL A 159 10.76 9.74 -0.13
CA VAL A 159 9.79 10.11 -1.18
C VAL A 159 8.47 9.34 -1.10
N MET A 160 8.36 8.31 -0.26
CA MET A 160 7.14 7.52 -0.05
C MET A 160 6.37 7.95 1.21
N LEU A 161 6.87 8.95 1.95
CA LEU A 161 6.20 9.44 3.17
C LEU A 161 5.07 10.41 2.80
N LEU A 162 3.90 10.26 3.44
CA LEU A 162 2.72 11.11 3.18
C LEU A 162 3.00 12.59 3.46
N GLU A 163 3.71 12.88 4.55
CA GLU A 163 4.08 14.25 4.95
C GLU A 163 5.20 14.84 4.06
N ASN A 164 5.76 14.05 3.15
CA ASN A 164 6.93 14.40 2.35
C ASN A 164 6.62 14.37 0.84
N GLN A 165 5.40 14.78 0.47
CA GLN A 165 4.90 14.79 -0.90
C GLN A 165 4.85 16.21 -1.49
N LEU A 166 4.93 16.28 -2.82
CA LEU A 166 4.63 17.48 -3.60
C LEU A 166 3.30 17.32 -4.34
N PRO A 167 2.53 18.41 -4.50
CA PRO A 167 1.39 18.45 -5.39
C PRO A 167 1.81 18.10 -6.81
N TRP A 168 1.09 17.18 -7.44
CA TRP A 168 1.41 16.68 -8.77
C TRP A 168 1.44 17.78 -9.84
N VAL A 169 0.64 18.84 -9.67
CA VAL A 169 0.64 20.03 -10.55
C VAL A 169 2.02 20.67 -10.67
N VAL A 170 2.84 20.65 -9.61
CA VAL A 170 4.23 21.14 -9.65
C VAL A 170 5.10 20.23 -10.51
N LEU A 171 4.92 18.92 -10.35
CA LEU A 171 5.66 17.91 -11.12
C LEU A 171 5.27 17.95 -12.60
N GLU A 172 3.98 18.09 -12.92
CA GLU A 172 3.49 18.28 -14.30
C GLU A 172 4.08 19.53 -14.94
N ALA A 173 4.11 20.66 -14.22
CA ALA A 173 4.70 21.90 -14.71
C ALA A 173 6.18 21.72 -15.07
N LEU A 174 6.96 21.08 -14.20
CA LEU A 174 8.38 20.79 -14.47
C LEU A 174 8.57 19.76 -15.59
N MET A 175 7.77 18.69 -15.61
CA MET A 175 7.84 17.63 -16.63
C MET A 175 7.45 18.11 -18.03
N SER A 176 6.63 19.17 -18.11
CA SER A 176 6.31 19.83 -19.39
C SER A 176 7.55 20.38 -20.12
N PHE A 177 8.63 20.66 -19.38
CA PHE A 177 9.88 21.19 -19.93
C PHE A 177 10.97 20.13 -20.04
N ARG A 178 10.93 19.10 -19.21
CA ARG A 178 11.88 17.98 -19.24
C ARG A 178 11.15 16.68 -18.94
N TRP A 179 11.16 15.78 -19.92
CA TRP A 179 10.60 14.44 -19.74
C TRP A 179 11.34 13.64 -18.66
N VAL A 180 10.58 12.86 -17.89
CA VAL A 180 11.05 12.04 -16.77
C VAL A 180 10.41 10.64 -16.88
N PRO A 181 11.18 9.54 -16.68
CA PRO A 181 10.68 8.17 -16.82
C PRO A 181 9.87 7.71 -15.60
N ILE A 182 8.69 8.31 -15.37
CA ILE A 182 7.82 7.98 -14.23
C ILE A 182 7.42 6.50 -14.23
N ASP A 183 7.04 5.93 -15.39
CA ASP A 183 6.61 4.53 -15.45
C ASP A 183 7.73 3.54 -15.09
N LEU A 184 8.96 3.78 -15.56
CA LEU A 184 10.12 2.96 -15.16
C LEU A 184 10.40 3.07 -13.65
N PHE A 185 10.18 4.23 -13.07
CA PHE A 185 10.33 4.42 -11.62
C PHE A 185 9.26 3.67 -10.83
N LEU A 186 8.01 3.71 -11.29
CA LEU A 186 6.92 2.92 -10.71
C LEU A 186 7.20 1.41 -10.84
N GLN A 187 7.71 0.94 -11.98
CA GLN A 187 8.14 -0.45 -12.15
C GLN A 187 9.22 -0.83 -11.14
N LYS A 188 10.21 0.05 -10.90
CA LYS A 188 11.25 -0.18 -9.87
C LYS A 188 10.68 -0.21 -8.45
N ILE A 189 9.71 0.65 -8.12
CA ILE A 189 9.02 0.60 -6.82
C ILE A 189 8.29 -0.72 -6.66
N VAL A 190 7.52 -1.13 -7.68
CA VAL A 190 6.81 -2.41 -7.67
C VAL A 190 7.82 -3.55 -7.51
N ALA A 191 8.93 -3.56 -8.25
CA ALA A 191 9.97 -4.59 -8.13
C ALA A 191 10.73 -4.57 -6.77
N LYS A 192 10.83 -3.43 -6.10
CA LYS A 192 11.37 -3.37 -4.72
C LYS A 192 10.42 -3.99 -3.70
N ILE A 193 9.11 -3.93 -3.97
CA ILE A 193 8.07 -4.44 -3.09
C ILE A 193 7.72 -5.90 -3.42
N ASP A 194 7.79 -6.25 -4.69
CA ASP A 194 7.62 -7.58 -5.25
C ASP A 194 9.00 -8.24 -5.43
N MET A 195 9.41 -9.06 -4.46
CA MET A 195 10.66 -9.82 -4.56
C MET A 195 10.65 -10.86 -5.70
N THR A 196 9.58 -10.98 -6.50
CA THR A 196 9.52 -11.88 -7.66
C THR A 196 10.08 -11.29 -8.95
N ALA A 197 10.99 -10.31 -8.89
CA ALA A 197 11.87 -9.99 -10.00
C ALA A 197 12.63 -11.26 -10.46
N GLY A 198 11.99 -12.08 -11.31
CA GLY A 198 12.44 -13.39 -11.79
C GLY A 198 11.53 -14.62 -11.55
N LEU A 199 10.43 -14.56 -10.78
CA LEU A 199 9.60 -15.76 -10.46
C LEU A 199 8.20 -15.79 -11.11
N LEU A 200 7.69 -14.67 -11.58
CA LEU A 200 6.46 -14.60 -12.38
C LEU A 200 6.79 -14.04 -13.77
N PRO A 201 6.08 -14.47 -14.84
CA PRO A 201 6.31 -13.95 -16.17
C PRO A 201 6.17 -12.42 -16.16
N PRO A 202 6.96 -11.69 -16.98
CA PRO A 202 6.78 -10.26 -17.17
C PRO A 202 5.31 -10.00 -17.46
N TYR A 203 4.65 -9.32 -16.54
CA TYR A 203 3.24 -9.01 -16.70
C TYR A 203 3.10 -8.04 -17.86
N ASP A 204 2.26 -8.43 -18.83
CA ASP A 204 1.96 -7.65 -20.03
C ASP A 204 1.42 -6.28 -19.62
N GLU A 205 2.04 -5.20 -20.12
CA GLU A 205 1.54 -3.82 -19.98
C GLU A 205 0.32 -3.59 -20.90
N GLY A 206 -0.61 -4.54 -20.97
CA GLY A 206 -1.86 -4.46 -21.74
C GLY A 206 -2.92 -3.56 -21.11
N GLY A 207 -2.51 -2.53 -20.38
CA GLY A 207 -3.40 -1.65 -19.66
C GLY A 207 -2.68 -0.38 -19.26
N SER A 208 -2.42 0.50 -20.23
CA SER A 208 -2.45 1.93 -19.93
C SER A 208 -3.86 2.26 -19.46
N HIS A 209 -4.18 1.96 -18.18
CA HIS A 209 -5.40 2.44 -17.55
C HIS A 209 -5.23 3.94 -17.33
N ARG A 210 -5.35 4.70 -18.42
CA ARG A 210 -5.97 6.03 -18.43
C ARG A 210 -7.49 5.88 -18.39
N ASP A 211 -8.02 4.91 -17.62
CA ASP A 211 -9.47 4.72 -17.46
C ASP A 211 -10.06 5.72 -16.46
N ASN A 212 -9.23 6.50 -15.77
CA ASN A 212 -9.64 7.76 -15.18
C ASN A 212 -8.77 8.86 -15.78
N ASP A 213 -9.39 9.84 -16.45
CA ASP A 213 -8.79 11.08 -17.00
C ASP A 213 -8.28 12.03 -15.89
N ARG A 214 -8.02 11.49 -14.70
CA ARG A 214 -7.65 12.23 -13.51
C ARG A 214 -6.16 12.06 -13.24
N SER A 215 -5.40 13.15 -13.34
CA SER A 215 -4.04 13.19 -12.84
C SER A 215 -4.03 12.83 -11.35
N PRO A 216 -3.06 12.03 -10.87
CA PRO A 216 -2.89 11.84 -9.43
C PRO A 216 -2.61 13.19 -8.77
N CYS A 217 -2.87 13.31 -7.50
CA CYS A 217 -2.68 14.53 -6.76
C CYS A 217 -1.26 14.59 -6.13
N HIS A 218 -0.60 13.45 -5.90
CA HIS A 218 0.83 13.35 -5.58
C HIS A 218 1.43 11.96 -5.92
N LEU A 219 2.75 11.80 -5.77
CA LEU A 219 3.48 10.57 -6.12
C LEU A 219 2.99 9.34 -5.33
N LEU A 220 2.77 9.47 -4.02
CA LEU A 220 2.30 8.35 -3.20
C LEU A 220 0.92 7.81 -3.63
N GLU A 221 0.02 8.66 -4.13
CA GLU A 221 -1.27 8.21 -4.71
C GLU A 221 -1.06 7.45 -6.01
N LEU A 222 -0.17 7.92 -6.88
CA LEU A 222 0.19 7.21 -8.10
C LEU A 222 0.76 5.82 -7.80
N VAL A 223 1.62 5.73 -6.78
CA VAL A 223 2.18 4.46 -6.28
C VAL A 223 1.08 3.56 -5.72
N ARG A 224 0.14 4.12 -4.95
CA ARG A 224 -1.04 3.40 -4.45
C ARG A 224 -1.84 2.77 -5.56
N GLU A 225 -2.20 3.51 -6.61
CA GLU A 225 -3.00 2.97 -7.71
C GLU A 225 -2.28 1.82 -8.44
N LYS A 226 -0.95 1.89 -8.55
CA LYS A 226 -0.16 0.76 -9.03
C LYS A 226 -0.20 -0.43 -8.06
N PHE A 227 -0.26 -0.24 -6.75
CA PHE A 227 -0.46 -1.37 -5.83
C PHE A 227 -1.86 -1.95 -5.87
N LEU A 228 -2.89 -1.13 -6.07
CA LEU A 228 -4.26 -1.60 -6.06
C LEU A 228 -4.61 -2.40 -7.30
N GLY A 229 -4.12 -1.99 -8.47
CA GLY A 229 -4.54 -2.59 -9.74
C GLY A 229 -5.94 -2.15 -10.17
N PRO A 230 -6.46 -2.70 -11.28
CA PRO A 230 -7.76 -2.31 -11.81
C PRO A 230 -8.86 -2.49 -10.76
N GLN A 231 -9.85 -1.60 -10.78
CA GLN A 231 -11.02 -1.77 -9.94
C GLN A 231 -11.74 -3.05 -10.32
N VAL A 232 -12.08 -3.85 -9.32
CA VAL A 232 -12.89 -5.05 -9.49
C VAL A 232 -14.32 -4.63 -9.23
N GLN A 233 -15.17 -4.61 -10.26
CA GLN A 233 -16.61 -4.40 -10.04
C GLN A 233 -17.15 -5.59 -9.24
N ARG A 234 -17.48 -5.37 -7.96
CA ARG A 234 -18.19 -6.32 -7.11
C ARG A 234 -19.57 -5.76 -6.82
N GLY A 235 -20.59 -6.62 -6.87
CA GLY A 235 -21.98 -6.20 -6.67
C GLY A 235 -22.20 -5.58 -5.28
N ASP A 236 -23.08 -4.59 -5.23
CA ASP A 236 -23.53 -3.94 -4.00
C ASP A 236 -24.47 -4.87 -3.21
N ASP A 237 -23.90 -5.86 -2.53
CA ASP A 237 -24.67 -6.74 -1.64
C ASP A 237 -24.84 -6.10 -0.26
N ILE A 238 -26.08 -5.85 0.15
CA ILE A 238 -26.42 -5.27 1.46
C ILE A 238 -25.93 -6.18 2.60
N VAL A 239 -25.10 -5.61 3.48
CA VAL A 239 -24.42 -6.34 4.57
C VAL A 239 -25.34 -6.51 5.78
N THR A 240 -25.87 -7.72 5.96
CA THR A 240 -26.60 -8.11 7.16
C THR A 240 -25.78 -9.06 8.02
N HIS A 241 -25.28 -8.56 9.15
CA HIS A 241 -24.63 -9.27 10.26
C HIS A 241 -23.47 -10.23 9.90
N ILE A 242 -22.27 -9.79 10.29
CA ILE A 242 -21.02 -10.53 10.15
C ILE A 242 -20.67 -11.15 11.51
N SER A 243 -20.65 -12.48 11.61
CA SER A 243 -20.00 -13.22 12.70
C SER A 243 -18.87 -14.01 12.08
N ILE A 244 -17.62 -13.57 12.22
CA ILE A 244 -16.54 -14.17 11.42
C ILE A 244 -15.28 -14.45 12.21
N PHE A 245 -14.86 -15.70 12.07
CA PHE A 245 -13.52 -16.31 12.14
C PHE A 245 -12.32 -15.43 12.50
N THR A 246 -11.46 -16.00 13.34
CA THR A 246 -10.44 -15.28 14.10
C THR A 246 -9.00 -15.50 13.63
N SER A 247 -8.71 -16.46 12.74
CA SER A 247 -7.35 -16.66 12.19
C SER A 247 -7.27 -17.53 10.92
N ALA A 248 -6.09 -17.60 10.30
CA ALA A 248 -5.79 -18.49 9.17
C ALA A 248 -6.02 -19.97 9.50
N ILE A 249 -5.67 -20.39 10.72
CA ILE A 249 -5.87 -21.76 11.21
C ILE A 249 -7.37 -22.04 11.37
N ASP A 250 -8.15 -21.10 11.92
CA ASP A 250 -9.61 -21.27 12.06
C ASP A 250 -10.28 -21.47 10.69
N LEU A 251 -9.82 -20.76 9.66
CA LEU A 251 -10.29 -20.96 8.29
C LEU A 251 -9.93 -22.36 7.76
N ALA A 252 -8.73 -22.86 8.04
CA ALA A 252 -8.32 -24.21 7.66
C ALA A 252 -9.20 -25.28 8.34
N GLU A 253 -9.51 -25.12 9.63
CA GLU A 253 -10.38 -26.02 10.40
C GLU A 253 -11.80 -26.12 9.79
N VAL A 254 -12.32 -25.04 9.21
CA VAL A 254 -13.66 -25.04 8.58
C VAL A 254 -13.63 -25.40 7.10
N GLY A 255 -12.49 -25.89 6.60
CA GLY A 255 -12.33 -26.37 5.23
C GLY A 255 -12.17 -25.25 4.20
N VAL A 256 -11.62 -24.09 4.59
CA VAL A 256 -11.18 -23.02 3.69
C VAL A 256 -9.67 -23.09 3.53
N ARG A 257 -9.20 -23.20 2.29
CA ARG A 257 -7.78 -23.23 1.94
C ARG A 257 -7.34 -21.85 1.47
N ILE A 258 -6.26 -21.35 2.08
CA ILE A 258 -5.62 -20.09 1.68
C ILE A 258 -4.60 -20.38 0.58
N CYS A 259 -4.64 -19.61 -0.50
CA CYS A 259 -3.74 -19.75 -1.64
C CYS A 259 -3.27 -18.39 -2.15
N ALA A 260 -2.05 -18.33 -2.67
CA ALA A 260 -1.52 -17.14 -3.31
C ALA A 260 -2.31 -16.81 -4.59
N SER A 261 -2.60 -15.53 -4.79
CA SER A 261 -3.01 -14.97 -6.08
C SER A 261 -1.82 -14.98 -7.04
N ASP A 262 -2.13 -14.93 -8.34
CA ASP A 262 -1.18 -14.76 -9.43
C ASP A 262 -0.66 -13.32 -9.57
N THR A 263 -1.19 -12.38 -8.79
CA THR A 263 -0.77 -10.98 -8.79
C THR A 263 -0.49 -10.46 -7.38
N PHE A 264 0.34 -9.42 -7.30
CA PHE A 264 0.62 -8.65 -6.09
C PHE A 264 -0.35 -7.49 -5.86
N ARG A 265 -1.42 -7.39 -6.68
CA ARG A 265 -2.35 -6.27 -6.64
C ARG A 265 -3.33 -6.43 -5.48
N PHE A 266 -3.40 -5.44 -4.58
CA PHE A 266 -4.16 -5.57 -3.33
C PHE A 266 -5.67 -5.71 -3.53
N ARG A 267 -6.24 -5.36 -4.69
CA ARG A 267 -7.65 -5.64 -5.01
C ARG A 267 -7.92 -7.09 -5.45
N ASN A 268 -6.88 -7.87 -5.78
CA ASN A 268 -6.99 -9.24 -6.30
C ASN A 268 -7.06 -10.30 -5.17
N PHE A 269 -7.97 -10.11 -4.22
CA PHE A 269 -8.36 -11.18 -3.30
C PHE A 269 -9.75 -11.69 -3.63
N SER A 270 -10.00 -12.99 -3.53
CA SER A 270 -11.32 -13.54 -3.82
C SER A 270 -11.59 -14.81 -3.04
N PHE A 271 -12.87 -15.10 -2.82
CA PHE A 271 -13.30 -16.37 -2.25
C PHE A 271 -14.07 -17.16 -3.30
N ARG A 272 -13.64 -18.41 -3.55
CA ARG A 272 -14.33 -19.35 -4.44
C ARG A 272 -14.79 -20.57 -3.66
N ARG A 273 -16.07 -20.90 -3.82
CA ARG A 273 -16.64 -22.11 -3.23
C ARG A 273 -16.36 -23.32 -4.12
N GLY A 274 -15.69 -24.33 -3.58
CA GLY A 274 -15.54 -25.64 -4.19
C GLY A 274 -16.52 -26.69 -3.65
N PRO A 275 -16.53 -27.89 -4.25
CA PRO A 275 -17.37 -29.00 -3.80
C PRO A 275 -16.99 -29.49 -2.39
N LEU A 276 -15.68 -29.60 -2.11
CA LEU A 276 -15.12 -30.09 -0.85
C LEU A 276 -14.57 -28.99 0.07
N TYR A 277 -13.87 -28.01 -0.50
CA TYR A 277 -13.20 -26.92 0.21
C TYR A 277 -13.65 -25.56 -0.33
N GLY A 278 -13.55 -24.52 0.50
CA GLY A 278 -13.52 -23.13 0.05
C GLY A 278 -12.09 -22.71 -0.27
N TRP A 279 -11.91 -21.76 -1.18
CA TRP A 279 -10.59 -21.26 -1.58
C TRP A 279 -10.55 -19.75 -1.38
N LEU A 280 -9.69 -19.30 -0.48
CA LEU A 280 -9.40 -17.88 -0.27
C LEU A 280 -8.09 -17.55 -0.99
N SER A 281 -8.20 -16.84 -2.10
CA SER A 281 -7.04 -16.35 -2.85
C SER A 281 -6.66 -14.96 -2.35
N LEU A 282 -5.39 -14.77 -2.01
CA LEU A 282 -4.85 -13.49 -1.51
C LEU A 282 -3.59 -13.10 -2.29
N PRO A 283 -3.44 -11.82 -2.66
CA PRO A 283 -2.18 -11.29 -3.17
C PRO A 283 -1.05 -11.60 -2.21
N PRO A 284 0.13 -12.04 -2.68
CA PRO A 284 1.28 -12.14 -1.80
C PRO A 284 1.78 -10.75 -1.39
N ILE A 285 2.42 -10.67 -0.24
CA ILE A 285 3.00 -9.45 0.31
C ILE A 285 4.39 -9.73 0.87
N VAL A 286 5.32 -8.80 0.62
CA VAL A 286 6.64 -8.83 1.19
C VAL A 286 6.73 -7.81 2.33
N LEU A 287 7.18 -8.25 3.50
CA LEU A 287 7.34 -7.40 4.66
C LEU A 287 8.83 -7.14 4.94
N THR A 288 9.38 -6.10 4.30
CA THR A 288 10.73 -5.55 4.56
C THR A 288 10.66 -4.30 5.43
N THR A 289 11.80 -3.78 5.90
CA THR A 289 11.85 -2.47 6.57
C THR A 289 11.28 -1.36 5.69
N TYR A 290 11.62 -1.33 4.41
CA TYR A 290 11.09 -0.37 3.43
C TYR A 290 9.58 -0.54 3.23
N ASN A 291 9.10 -1.77 3.01
CA ASN A 291 7.68 -2.00 2.70
C ASN A 291 6.78 -1.64 3.88
N ARG A 292 7.23 -1.85 5.13
CA ARG A 292 6.48 -1.40 6.32
C ARG A 292 6.25 0.11 6.32
N ILE A 293 7.25 0.88 5.88
CA ILE A 293 7.15 2.35 5.78
C ILE A 293 6.14 2.72 4.70
N VAL A 294 6.26 2.14 3.50
CA VAL A 294 5.32 2.39 2.40
C VAL A 294 3.90 2.04 2.80
N LEU A 295 3.66 0.84 3.35
CA LEU A 295 2.33 0.39 3.78
C LEU A 295 1.74 1.31 4.86
N SER A 296 2.54 1.73 5.84
CA SER A 296 2.07 2.63 6.90
C SER A 296 1.67 4.00 6.34
N ASN A 297 2.40 4.52 5.35
CA ASN A 297 2.06 5.78 4.69
C ASN A 297 0.86 5.66 3.75
N LEU A 298 0.66 4.51 3.11
CA LEU A 298 -0.56 4.21 2.36
C LEU A 298 -1.79 4.11 3.27
N VAL A 299 -1.66 3.50 4.46
CA VAL A 299 -2.71 3.50 5.49
C VAL A 299 -2.99 4.93 5.95
N ALA A 300 -1.96 5.72 6.24
CA ALA A 300 -2.13 7.12 6.62
C ALA A 300 -2.84 7.93 5.53
N PHE A 301 -2.55 7.66 4.26
CA PHE A 301 -3.22 8.28 3.13
C PHE A 301 -4.70 7.90 3.05
N GLU A 302 -5.06 6.64 3.26
CA GLU A 302 -6.47 6.20 3.26
C GLU A 302 -7.27 6.71 4.47
N MET A 303 -6.61 7.09 5.56
CA MET A 303 -7.24 7.79 6.69
C MET A 303 -7.59 9.25 6.36
N CYS A 304 -7.17 9.79 5.22
CA CYS A 304 -7.51 11.15 4.82
C CYS A 304 -9.01 11.24 4.43
N PRO A 305 -9.74 12.28 4.90
CA PRO A 305 -11.10 12.59 4.46
C PRO A 305 -11.22 12.64 2.94
N GLY A 306 -12.26 12.01 2.40
CA GLY A 306 -12.51 11.92 0.96
C GLY A 306 -11.81 10.76 0.25
N VAL A 307 -10.93 10.01 0.92
CA VAL A 307 -10.28 8.79 0.40
C VAL A 307 -10.88 7.50 1.01
N ALA A 308 -11.57 7.60 2.15
CA ALA A 308 -12.07 6.47 2.92
C ALA A 308 -13.08 5.56 2.17
N SER A 309 -13.81 6.07 1.18
CA SER A 309 -14.69 5.23 0.35
C SER A 309 -13.93 4.27 -0.57
N GLU A 310 -12.62 4.46 -0.72
CA GLU A 310 -11.75 3.66 -1.58
C GLU A 310 -10.72 2.85 -0.79
N SER A 311 -10.90 2.56 0.51
CA SER A 311 -9.91 1.91 1.39
C SER A 311 -9.54 0.47 1.02
N SER A 312 -8.99 0.24 -0.17
CA SER A 312 -8.57 -1.05 -0.70
C SER A 312 -7.27 -1.54 -0.05
N VAL A 313 -6.33 -0.65 0.29
CA VAL A 313 -5.11 -1.04 1.03
C VAL A 313 -5.51 -1.51 2.43
N GLY A 314 -6.31 -0.71 3.14
CA GLY A 314 -6.86 -1.04 4.45
C GLY A 314 -7.67 -2.33 4.41
N SER A 315 -8.56 -2.51 3.43
CA SER A 315 -9.31 -3.76 3.22
C SER A 315 -8.41 -5.00 3.14
N TYR A 316 -7.36 -4.95 2.30
CA TYR A 316 -6.43 -6.06 2.15
C TYR A 316 -5.63 -6.31 3.44
N LEU A 317 -5.12 -5.25 4.07
CA LEU A 317 -4.40 -5.38 5.34
C LEU A 317 -5.30 -5.88 6.47
N SER A 318 -6.58 -5.50 6.51
CA SER A 318 -7.56 -6.00 7.48
C SER A 318 -7.81 -7.49 7.31
N LEU A 319 -7.76 -8.03 6.07
CA LEU A 319 -7.79 -9.48 5.87
C LEU A 319 -6.55 -10.13 6.46
N LEU A 320 -5.36 -9.60 6.20
CA LEU A 320 -4.13 -10.15 6.77
C LEU A 320 -4.14 -10.10 8.29
N VAL A 321 -4.58 -9.00 8.89
CA VAL A 321 -4.74 -8.86 10.34
C VAL A 321 -5.71 -9.90 10.89
N ALA A 322 -6.86 -10.11 10.24
CA ALA A 322 -7.83 -11.13 10.66
C ALA A 322 -7.25 -12.56 10.55
N LEU A 323 -6.31 -12.79 9.65
CA LEU A 323 -5.64 -14.08 9.48
C LEU A 323 -4.48 -14.28 10.47
N ILE A 324 -3.84 -13.21 10.93
CA ILE A 324 -2.61 -13.22 11.74
C ILE A 324 -2.93 -12.87 13.20
N SER A 325 -3.36 -13.86 13.96
CA SER A 325 -3.67 -13.69 15.40
C SER A 325 -2.46 -13.99 16.30
N ARG A 326 -1.62 -14.95 15.89
CA ARG A 326 -0.41 -15.44 16.60
C ARG A 326 0.72 -15.76 15.62
N GLU A 327 1.90 -16.08 16.15
CA GLU A 327 3.10 -16.35 15.33
C GLU A 327 2.93 -17.60 14.46
N GLU A 328 2.15 -18.58 14.90
CA GLU A 328 1.84 -19.77 14.12
C GLU A 328 1.07 -19.44 12.83
N ASP A 329 0.17 -18.45 12.88
CA ASP A 329 -0.54 -18.00 11.68
C ASP A 329 0.42 -17.33 10.68
N VAL A 330 1.44 -16.62 11.18
CA VAL A 330 2.49 -16.03 10.33
C VAL A 330 3.27 -17.13 9.61
N LYS A 331 3.65 -18.20 10.33
CA LYS A 331 4.32 -19.37 9.74
C LYS A 331 3.45 -20.06 8.69
N GLU A 332 2.15 -20.21 8.98
CA GLU A 332 1.20 -20.78 8.03
C GLU A 332 1.15 -19.94 6.74
N LEU A 333 0.97 -18.62 6.83
CA LEU A 333 0.94 -17.74 5.65
C LEU A 333 2.26 -17.74 4.86
N ARG A 334 3.41 -17.86 5.52
CA ARG A 334 4.71 -18.05 4.87
C ARG A 334 4.80 -19.38 4.13
N SER A 335 4.29 -20.46 4.72
CA SER A 335 4.23 -21.78 4.09
C SER A 335 3.36 -21.77 2.83
N LYS A 336 2.27 -20.98 2.84
CA LYS A 336 1.35 -20.77 1.71
C LYS A 336 1.83 -19.73 0.70
N LYS A 337 3.03 -19.17 0.88
CA LYS A 337 3.60 -18.15 -0.02
C LYS A 337 2.74 -16.88 -0.12
N ILE A 338 2.01 -16.55 0.95
CA ILE A 338 1.26 -15.28 1.06
C ILE A 338 2.15 -14.19 1.66
N LEU A 339 2.93 -14.53 2.67
CA LEU A 339 3.80 -13.58 3.36
C LEU A 339 5.27 -13.95 3.11
N TYR A 340 6.04 -12.95 2.69
CA TYR A 340 7.49 -13.03 2.50
C TYR A 340 8.19 -11.95 3.33
N GLY A 341 9.51 -12.04 3.47
CA GLY A 341 10.34 -11.01 4.10
C GLY A 341 11.33 -11.57 5.11
N GLY A 342 12.29 -10.74 5.48
CA GLY A 342 13.38 -11.10 6.41
C GLY A 342 13.07 -10.87 7.89
N LEU A 343 11.88 -10.37 8.23
CA LEU A 343 11.48 -10.15 9.62
C LEU A 343 11.21 -11.49 10.34
N SER A 344 11.34 -11.51 11.66
CA SER A 344 10.86 -12.65 12.46
C SER A 344 9.33 -12.74 12.44
N ASP A 345 8.80 -13.88 12.85
CA ASP A 345 7.35 -14.07 12.93
C ASP A 345 6.73 -13.11 13.95
N GLN A 346 7.37 -12.94 15.12
CA GLN A 346 7.01 -11.95 16.14
C GLN A 346 7.04 -10.51 15.61
N GLN A 347 8.06 -10.14 14.83
CA GLN A 347 8.16 -8.80 14.23
C GLN A 347 7.09 -8.55 13.17
N SER A 348 6.69 -9.60 12.44
CA SER A 348 5.61 -9.51 11.45
C SER A 348 4.26 -9.35 12.15
N LEU A 349 4.00 -10.17 13.17
CA LEU A 349 2.80 -10.12 13.99
C LEU A 349 2.63 -8.75 14.68
N SER A 350 3.69 -8.24 15.31
CA SER A 350 3.66 -6.93 16.00
C SER A 350 3.35 -5.78 15.04
N PHE A 351 3.90 -5.79 13.82
CA PHE A 351 3.59 -4.80 12.80
C PHE A 351 2.10 -4.81 12.38
N PHE A 352 1.54 -5.98 12.09
CA PHE A 352 0.12 -6.06 11.73
C PHE A 352 -0.79 -5.65 12.90
N LYS A 353 -0.45 -6.06 14.13
CA LYS A 353 -1.19 -5.66 15.32
C LYS A 353 -1.12 -4.15 15.59
N SER A 354 0.02 -3.50 15.34
CA SER A 354 0.16 -2.06 15.57
C SER A 354 -0.65 -1.23 14.56
N LEU A 355 -0.81 -1.71 13.32
CA LEU A 355 -1.64 -1.04 12.31
C LEU A 355 -3.14 -1.31 12.44
N SER A 356 -3.54 -2.47 12.99
CA SER A 356 -4.92 -2.95 13.06
C SER A 356 -5.97 -1.87 13.44
N PRO A 357 -5.78 -1.04 14.48
CA PRO A 357 -6.78 -0.05 14.89
C PRO A 357 -7.03 1.07 13.86
N TYR A 358 -6.14 1.23 12.88
CA TYR A 358 -6.13 2.34 11.92
C TYR A 358 -6.55 1.91 10.52
N LEU A 359 -6.82 0.62 10.30
CA LEU A 359 -7.20 0.10 8.99
C LEU A 359 -8.66 0.42 8.70
N MET A 360 -8.88 1.20 7.65
CA MET A 360 -10.20 1.46 7.11
C MET A 360 -10.61 0.28 6.21
N THR A 361 -11.86 -0.18 6.34
CA THR A 361 -12.39 -1.28 5.53
C THR A 361 -13.34 -0.73 4.47
N GLY A 362 -13.21 -1.22 3.25
CA GLY A 362 -14.05 -0.86 2.12
C GLY A 362 -15.01 -1.98 1.72
N ASN A 363 -15.81 -1.73 0.69
CA ASN A 363 -16.84 -2.66 0.22
C ASN A 363 -16.28 -4.03 -0.18
N ASP A 364 -15.08 -4.06 -0.78
CA ASP A 364 -14.44 -5.32 -1.19
C ASP A 364 -14.18 -6.27 -0.02
N TYR A 365 -13.75 -5.72 1.12
CA TYR A 365 -13.55 -6.48 2.35
C TYR A 365 -14.87 -7.05 2.87
N MET A 366 -15.89 -6.18 2.95
CA MET A 366 -17.21 -6.54 3.47
C MET A 366 -17.89 -7.61 2.61
N SER A 367 -17.79 -7.49 1.28
CA SER A 367 -18.27 -8.49 0.33
C SER A 367 -17.58 -9.85 0.50
N LEU A 368 -16.26 -9.85 0.70
CA LEU A 368 -15.53 -11.09 0.95
C LEU A 368 -15.97 -11.75 2.27
N LEU A 369 -16.14 -10.95 3.33
CA LEU A 369 -16.61 -11.42 4.62
C LEU A 369 -18.02 -12.04 4.51
N GLN A 370 -18.95 -11.40 3.79
CA GLN A 370 -20.27 -11.99 3.54
C GLN A 370 -20.16 -13.36 2.87
N HIS A 371 -19.35 -13.48 1.82
CA HIS A 371 -19.16 -14.77 1.13
C HIS A 371 -18.62 -15.87 2.05
N LEU A 372 -17.67 -15.53 2.94
CA LEU A 372 -17.13 -16.46 3.94
C LEU A 372 -18.19 -16.86 4.98
N ASN A 373 -18.97 -15.90 5.47
CA ASN A 373 -20.06 -16.16 6.42
C ASN A 373 -21.13 -17.07 5.81
N ASP A 374 -21.53 -16.79 4.57
CA ASP A 374 -22.49 -17.60 3.82
C ASP A 374 -22.00 -19.02 3.58
N TYR A 375 -20.71 -19.18 3.26
CA TYR A 375 -20.09 -20.49 3.14
C TYR A 375 -20.22 -21.29 4.43
N HIS A 376 -19.89 -20.67 5.57
CA HIS A 376 -20.01 -21.30 6.87
C HIS A 376 -21.45 -21.66 7.23
N ARG A 377 -22.37 -20.70 7.11
CA ARG A 377 -23.78 -20.86 7.49
C ARG A 377 -24.45 -21.98 6.70
N ARG A 378 -24.19 -22.08 5.39
CA ARG A 378 -24.80 -23.09 4.51
C ARG A 378 -24.17 -24.49 4.67
N ARG A 379 -23.02 -24.62 5.33
CA ARG A 379 -22.25 -25.88 5.43
C ARG A 379 -21.90 -26.31 6.86
N LYS A 380 -22.65 -25.89 7.88
CA LYS A 380 -22.39 -26.20 9.31
C LYS A 380 -22.00 -27.67 9.56
N VAL A 381 -22.73 -28.63 9.00
CA VAL A 381 -22.43 -30.08 9.16
C VAL A 381 -21.08 -30.45 8.54
N ARG A 382 -20.77 -29.95 7.33
CA ARG A 382 -19.49 -30.25 6.67
C ARG A 382 -18.32 -29.56 7.35
N VAL A 383 -18.53 -28.33 7.84
CA VAL A 383 -17.56 -27.59 8.64
C VAL A 383 -17.23 -28.37 9.92
N PHE A 384 -18.25 -28.91 10.60
CA PHE A 384 -18.05 -29.74 11.78
C PHE A 384 -17.25 -31.02 11.46
N ILE A 385 -17.55 -31.70 10.35
CA ILE A 385 -16.77 -32.87 9.89
C ILE A 385 -15.32 -32.47 9.58
N HIS A 386 -15.10 -31.36 8.86
CA HIS A 386 -13.75 -30.86 8.56
C HIS A 386 -12.95 -30.58 9.83
N LYS A 387 -13.58 -29.97 10.85
CA LYS A 387 -12.93 -29.70 12.13
C LYS A 387 -12.51 -30.98 12.85
N ILE A 388 -13.35 -32.02 12.84
CA ILE A 388 -12.98 -33.34 13.38
C ILE A 388 -11.82 -33.94 12.61
N VAL A 389 -11.88 -33.92 11.27
CA VAL A 389 -10.83 -34.51 10.42
C VAL A 389 -9.50 -33.77 10.58
N TYR A 390 -9.53 -32.44 10.61
CA TYR A 390 -8.34 -31.60 10.77
C TYR A 390 -7.68 -31.84 12.13
N ASN A 391 -8.45 -31.80 13.23
CA ASN A 391 -7.92 -31.98 14.59
C ASN A 391 -7.42 -33.40 14.86
N ASN A 392 -7.98 -34.40 14.17
CA ASN A 392 -7.64 -35.81 14.36
C ASN A 392 -6.86 -36.39 13.17
N PHE A 393 -6.27 -35.56 12.30
CA PHE A 393 -5.66 -36.04 11.05
C PHE A 393 -4.59 -37.11 11.29
N ASN A 394 -3.69 -36.90 12.26
CA ASN A 394 -2.64 -37.87 12.60
C ASN A 394 -3.22 -39.18 13.15
N PHE A 395 -4.28 -39.10 13.96
CA PHE A 395 -4.96 -40.28 14.50
C PHE A 395 -5.69 -41.06 13.39
N LEU A 396 -6.39 -40.34 12.50
CA LEU A 396 -7.05 -40.92 11.33
C LEU A 396 -6.03 -41.60 10.41
N LEU A 397 -4.89 -40.96 10.14
CA LEU A 397 -3.81 -41.53 9.33
C LEU A 397 -3.27 -42.81 9.95
N ALA A 398 -3.02 -42.80 11.27
CA ALA A 398 -2.56 -43.97 12.01
C ALA A 398 -3.61 -45.11 11.98
N ALA A 399 -4.89 -44.78 12.21
CA ALA A 399 -5.98 -45.75 12.14
C ALA A 399 -6.12 -46.37 10.75
N THR A 400 -6.02 -45.56 9.67
CA THR A 400 -6.04 -46.08 8.30
C THR A 400 -4.87 -47.02 8.02
N SER A 401 -3.67 -46.70 8.51
CA SER A 401 -2.50 -47.56 8.37
C SER A 401 -2.68 -48.91 9.07
N VAL A 402 -3.29 -48.93 10.27
CA VAL A 402 -3.61 -50.16 10.99
C VAL A 402 -4.64 -50.99 10.23
N VAL A 403 -5.69 -50.37 9.68
CA VAL A 403 -6.72 -51.08 8.89
C VAL A 403 -6.11 -51.68 7.62
N LEU A 404 -5.29 -50.92 6.88
CA LEU A 404 -4.57 -51.41 5.71
C LEU A 404 -3.68 -52.61 6.05
N PHE A 405 -2.97 -52.55 7.19
CA PHE A 405 -2.15 -53.65 7.67
C PHE A 405 -2.98 -54.90 7.97
N LEU A 406 -4.13 -54.76 8.65
CA LEU A 406 -5.04 -55.89 8.91
C LEU A 406 -5.62 -56.49 7.62
N ILE A 407 -5.96 -55.65 6.64
CA ILE A 407 -6.41 -56.10 5.31
C ILE A 407 -5.30 -56.91 4.63
N THR A 408 -4.05 -56.45 4.67
CA THR A 408 -2.94 -57.21 4.09
C THR A 408 -2.73 -58.56 4.76
N ILE A 409 -2.86 -58.65 6.09
CA ILE A 409 -2.79 -59.95 6.81
C ILE A 409 -3.90 -60.89 6.33
N LEU A 410 -5.15 -60.40 6.26
CA LEU A 410 -6.28 -61.19 5.77
C LEU A 410 -6.06 -61.67 4.33
N GLN A 411 -5.58 -60.79 3.45
CA GLN A 411 -5.23 -61.16 2.07
C GLN A 411 -4.15 -62.25 2.03
N THR A 412 -3.09 -62.13 2.84
CA THR A 412 -2.04 -63.15 2.94
C THR A 412 -2.61 -64.49 3.42
N ILE A 413 -3.50 -64.50 4.43
CA ILE A 413 -4.14 -65.72 4.93
C ILE A 413 -4.97 -66.38 3.83
N PHE A 414 -5.82 -65.63 3.12
CA PHE A 414 -6.62 -66.18 2.02
C PHE A 414 -5.79 -66.63 0.81
N THR A 415 -4.61 -66.05 0.60
CA THR A 415 -3.68 -66.45 -0.46
C THR A 415 -2.94 -67.75 -0.11
N ILE A 416 -2.55 -67.92 1.16
CA ILE A 416 -1.86 -69.14 1.65
C ILE A 416 -2.83 -70.29 1.85
N TYR A 417 -4.08 -70.01 2.26
CA TYR A 417 -5.14 -71.00 2.44
C TYR A 417 -6.31 -70.74 1.46
N PRO A 418 -6.13 -70.98 0.15
CA PRO A 418 -7.23 -70.88 -0.78
C PRO A 418 -8.29 -71.93 -0.41
N ARG A 419 -9.54 -71.48 -0.23
CA ARG A 419 -10.67 -72.40 -0.03
C ARG A 419 -10.81 -73.29 -1.26
N LYS A 420 -10.81 -74.62 -1.04
CA LYS A 420 -11.12 -75.64 -2.06
C LYS A 420 -12.51 -75.45 -2.64
#